data_AF-A0A957PN19-F1
#
_entry.id   AF-A0A957PN19-F1
#
_cell.length_a   1.000
_cell.length_b   1.000
_cell.length_c   1.000
_cell.angle_alpha   90.00
_cell.angle_beta   90.00
_cell.angle_gamma   90.00
#
_symmetry.space_group_name_H-M   'P 1'
#
loop_
_entity.id
_entity.type
_entity.pdbx_description
1 polymer ?
#
loop_
_entity_poly.entity_id
_entity_poly.type
_entity_poly.pdbx_seq_one_letter_code
_entity_poly.pdbx_strand_id
1 'polypeptide(L)' 'PNFIITEYFVNFEAVGTEIANPPFRVENSYIMLPTTPGLGIDLDEAALARYPYREFKLRSLRGPEEE' A
#
# COMPACT_ATOMS: atom_id res chain seq x y z
N PRO A 1 1.04 -14.68 20.13
CA PRO A 1 -0.06 -13.83 19.62
C PRO A 1 -0.09 -12.46 20.34
N ASN A 2 0.25 -11.40 19.61
CA ASN A 2 0.45 -10.04 20.11
C ASN A 2 0.28 -8.99 18.98
N PHE A 3 -0.49 -9.32 17.94
CA PHE A 3 -0.87 -8.37 16.88
C PHE A 3 -1.88 -7.37 17.43
N ILE A 4 -1.71 -6.08 17.12
CA ILE A 4 -2.55 -4.99 17.61
C ILE A 4 -3.29 -4.33 16.44
N ILE A 5 -2.56 -3.69 15.52
CA ILE A 5 -3.10 -3.03 14.32
C ILE A 5 -2.09 -3.06 13.18
N THR A 6 -2.54 -2.75 11.96
CA THR A 6 -1.71 -2.53 10.78
C THR A 6 -2.05 -1.17 10.17
N GLU A 7 -1.05 -0.48 9.64
CA GLU A 7 -1.26 0.78 8.93
C GLU A 7 -1.86 0.51 7.55
N TYR A 8 -2.84 1.32 7.15
CA TYR A 8 -3.49 1.24 5.86
C TYR A 8 -3.53 2.60 5.19
N PHE A 9 -2.79 2.75 4.09
CA PHE A 9 -2.70 3.99 3.33
C PHE A 9 -3.91 4.15 2.40
N VAL A 10 -4.98 4.78 2.89
CA VAL A 10 -6.20 5.06 2.11
C VAL A 10 -5.89 5.84 0.82
N ASN A 11 -4.91 6.74 0.84
CA ASN A 11 -4.49 7.50 -0.33
C ASN A 11 -3.86 6.64 -1.45
N PHE A 12 -3.47 5.40 -1.15
CA PHE A 12 -2.96 4.43 -2.12
C PHE A 12 -3.95 3.34 -2.49
N GLU A 13 -5.13 3.28 -1.85
CA GLU A 13 -6.12 2.22 -2.09
C GLU A 13 -6.48 2.11 -3.58
N ALA A 14 -6.81 3.23 -4.24
CA ALA A 14 -7.20 3.21 -5.64
C ALA A 14 -6.13 2.59 -6.56
N VAL A 15 -4.86 2.96 -6.38
CA VAL A 15 -3.75 2.39 -7.17
C VAL A 15 -3.48 0.95 -6.76
N GLY A 16 -3.47 0.65 -5.45
CA GLY A 16 -3.27 -0.69 -4.92
C GLY A 16 -4.33 -1.69 -5.41
N THR A 17 -5.59 -1.27 -5.49
CA THR A 17 -6.69 -2.06 -6.05
C THR A 17 -6.51 -2.32 -7.54
N GLU A 18 -5.94 -1.37 -8.27
CA GLU A 18 -5.72 -1.48 -9.71
C GLU A 18 -4.54 -2.40 -10.05
N ILE A 19 -3.45 -2.34 -9.27
CA ILE A 19 -2.22 -3.09 -9.58
C ILE A 19 -2.13 -4.46 -8.89
N ALA A 20 -2.99 -4.77 -7.91
CA ALA A 20 -2.98 -6.06 -7.23
C ALA A 20 -4.17 -6.94 -7.65
N ASN A 21 -3.91 -8.23 -7.87
CA ASN A 21 -4.92 -9.20 -8.32
C ASN A 21 -4.85 -10.52 -7.52
N PRO A 22 -5.89 -10.89 -6.74
CA PRO A 22 -6.97 -10.01 -6.30
C PRO A 22 -6.44 -8.93 -5.35
N PRO A 23 -7.08 -7.76 -5.27
CA PRO A 23 -6.72 -6.76 -4.27
C PRO A 23 -7.22 -7.16 -2.89
N PHE A 24 -6.56 -6.68 -1.84
CA PHE A 24 -7.09 -6.79 -0.49
C PHE A 24 -8.43 -6.07 -0.36
N ARG A 25 -9.35 -6.65 0.41
CA ARG A 25 -10.65 -6.05 0.72
C ARG A 25 -10.64 -5.53 2.15
N VAL A 26 -10.95 -4.26 2.30
CA VAL A 26 -11.20 -3.64 3.60
C VAL A 26 -12.69 -3.73 3.88
N GLU A 27 -13.06 -4.44 4.92
CA GLU A 27 -14.45 -4.63 5.35
C GLU A 27 -14.55 -4.26 6.83
N ASN A 28 -15.40 -3.29 7.17
CA ASN A 28 -15.66 -2.85 8.54
C ASN A 28 -14.39 -2.55 9.37
N SER A 29 -13.42 -1.87 8.76
CA SER A 29 -12.10 -1.54 9.37
C SER A 29 -11.14 -2.72 9.56
N TYR A 30 -11.36 -3.84 8.88
CA TYR A 30 -10.45 -4.99 8.85
C TYR A 30 -10.03 -5.35 7.43
N ILE A 31 -8.81 -5.85 7.27
CA ILE A 31 -8.34 -6.42 6.00
C ILE A 31 -8.67 -7.92 6.01
N MET A 32 -9.43 -8.37 5.03
CA MET A 32 -9.72 -9.79 4.85
C MET A 32 -8.48 -10.51 4.33
N LEU A 33 -7.98 -11.47 5.11
CA LEU A 33 -6.78 -12.23 4.73
C LEU A 33 -7.10 -13.22 3.60
N PRO A 34 -6.28 -13.28 2.55
CA PRO A 34 -6.45 -14.24 1.48
C PRO A 34 -6.15 -15.66 1.98
N THR A 35 -6.80 -16.63 1.37
CA THR A 35 -6.58 -18.07 1.64
C THR A 35 -5.80 -18.76 0.51
N THR A 36 -5.42 -18.01 -0.52
CA THR A 36 -4.58 -18.47 -1.63
C THR A 36 -3.11 -18.59 -1.19
N PRO A 37 -2.30 -19.41 -1.89
CA PRO A 37 -0.89 -19.60 -1.53
C PRO A 37 -0.06 -18.30 -1.57
N GLY A 38 1.07 -18.31 -0.85
CA GLY A 38 2.04 -17.22 -0.86
C GLY A 38 1.50 -15.96 -0.16
N LEU A 39 1.68 -14.80 -0.80
CA LEU A 39 1.15 -13.53 -0.30
C LEU A 39 -0.36 -13.38 -0.55
N GLY A 40 -0.93 -14.27 -1.36
CA GLY A 40 -2.34 -14.27 -1.75
C GLY A 40 -2.75 -13.15 -2.71
N ILE A 41 -1.78 -12.48 -3.32
CA ILE A 41 -1.95 -11.46 -4.37
C ILE A 41 -0.89 -11.68 -5.45
N ASP A 42 -1.23 -11.35 -6.69
CA ASP A 42 -0.33 -11.17 -7.82
C ASP A 42 -0.25 -9.69 -8.21
N LEU A 43 0.82 -9.29 -8.90
CA LEU A 43 1.00 -7.95 -9.42
C LEU A 43 0.54 -7.89 -10.89
N ASP A 44 -0.37 -6.97 -11.21
CA ASP A 44 -0.68 -6.60 -12.58
C ASP A 44 0.40 -5.65 -13.11
N GLU A 45 1.40 -6.22 -13.79
CA GLU A 45 2.52 -5.47 -14.35
C GLU A 45 2.10 -4.46 -15.42
N ALA A 46 1.05 -4.76 -16.20
CA ALA A 46 0.56 -3.86 -17.23
C ALA A 46 -0.13 -2.63 -16.62
N ALA A 47 -0.89 -2.84 -15.53
CA ALA A 47 -1.44 -1.75 -14.75
C ALA A 47 -0.34 -0.92 -14.08
N LEU A 48 0.64 -1.58 -13.42
CA LEU A 48 1.76 -0.90 -12.77
C LEU A 48 2.58 -0.06 -13.74
N ALA A 49 2.80 -0.53 -14.97
CA ALA A 49 3.56 0.19 -15.99
C ALA A 49 2.97 1.57 -16.33
N ARG A 50 1.68 1.82 -16.03
CA ARG A 50 1.02 3.14 -16.18
C ARG A 50 1.45 4.16 -15.12
N TYR A 51 2.09 3.71 -14.04
CA TYR A 51 2.54 4.53 -12.91
C TYR A 51 4.08 4.55 -12.80
N PRO A 52 4.80 5.10 -13.80
CA PRO A 52 6.24 5.19 -13.73
C PRO A 52 6.68 6.05 -12.54
N TYR A 53 7.84 5.71 -11.99
CA TYR A 53 8.46 6.48 -10.91
C TYR A 53 8.53 7.97 -11.27
N ARG A 54 8.18 8.81 -10.29
CA ARG A 54 8.36 10.25 -10.34
C ARG A 54 9.17 10.66 -9.13
N GLU A 55 10.24 11.39 -9.37
CA GLU A 55 11.03 11.93 -8.27
C GLU A 55 10.19 12.91 -7.45
N PHE A 56 10.03 12.60 -6.17
CA PHE A 56 9.44 13.53 -5.21
C PHE A 56 10.56 14.38 -4.64
N LYS A 57 10.31 15.68 -4.51
CA LYS A 57 11.23 16.56 -3.79
C LYS A 57 11.41 16.03 -2.37
N LEU A 58 12.65 16.01 -1.88
CA LEU A 58 12.90 15.76 -0.47
C LEU A 58 12.06 16.73 0.35
N ARG A 59 11.33 16.18 1.34
CA ARG A 59 10.62 17.01 2.29
C ARG A 59 11.67 17.79 3.09
N SER A 60 11.52 19.11 3.18
CA SER A 60 12.27 19.90 4.15
C SER A 60 11.72 19.57 5.54
N LEU A 61 12.38 18.64 6.20
CA LEU A 61 12.16 18.33 7.61
C LEU A 61 12.98 19.33 8.41
N ARG A 62 12.41 19.85 9.50
CA ARG A 62 13.16 20.68 10.45
C ARG A 62 14.31 19.85 11.00
N GLY A 63 15.52 20.39 10.91
CA GLY A 63 16.68 19.78 11.54
C GLY A 63 16.82 20.19 13.01
N PRO A 64 17.66 19.50 13.79
CA PRO A 64 17.97 19.85 15.18
C PRO A 64 18.46 21.31 15.36
N GLU A 65 19.13 21.86 14.35
CA GLU A 65 19.59 23.26 14.30
C GLU A 65 18.46 24.30 14.21
N GLU A 66 17.24 23.86 13.91
CA GLU A 66 16.05 24.72 13.82
C GLU A 66 15.14 24.60 15.07
N GLU A 67 15.51 23.79 16.08
CA GLU A 67 14.83 23.75 17.40
C GLU A 67 15.19 24.96 18.28
#